data_AF-A0A8I6WAU6-F1
#
_entry.id   AF-A0A8I6WAU6-F1
#
_cell.length_a   1.000
_cell.length_b   1.000
_cell.length_c   1.000
_cell.angle_alpha   90.00
_cell.angle_beta   90.00
_cell.angle_gamma   90.00
#
_symmetry.space_group_name_H-M   'P 1'
#
loop_
_entity.id
_entity.type
_entity.pdbx_description
1 polymer ?
#
loop_
_entity_poly.entity_id
_entity_poly.type
_entity_poly.pdbx_seq_one_letter_code
_entity_poly.pdbx_strand_id
1 'polypeptide(L)'
;MPPLTTPKSGDALFASVERVNAELFTLTYGAIVRQLLTDLEEVEEVNKQLDQMGYNIGTRLVDEFLAKSNVSNCADFKETADTIAKVSMKTEVTWVRDMLRGDDAYEMRVKLTKQVPEEYPYKDDD
;
A
#
# COMPACT_ATOMS: atom_id res chain seq x y z
N MET A 1 35.37 5.67 -13.28
CA MET A 1 34.38 5.28 -12.26
C MET A 1 33.12 4.84 -12.96
N PRO A 2 32.68 3.58 -12.81
CA PRO A 2 31.34 3.21 -13.25
C PRO A 2 30.31 3.84 -12.29
N PRO A 3 29.09 4.16 -12.75
CA PRO A 3 28.04 4.65 -11.89
C PRO A 3 27.65 3.56 -10.89
N LEU A 4 27.53 3.93 -9.61
CA LEU A 4 26.93 3.12 -8.57
C LEU A 4 25.43 2.97 -8.87
N THR A 5 25.07 2.04 -9.75
CA THR A 5 23.70 1.51 -9.76
C THR A 5 23.53 0.73 -8.47
N THR A 6 22.88 1.32 -7.46
CA THR A 6 22.45 0.66 -6.24
C THR A 6 21.50 -0.48 -6.62
N PRO A 7 21.91 -1.76 -6.55
CA PRO A 7 21.00 -2.85 -6.86
C PRO A 7 20.15 -3.10 -5.61
N LYS A 8 18.86 -2.73 -5.73
CA LYS A 8 17.71 -3.51 -5.23
C LYS A 8 17.68 -3.80 -3.73
N SER A 9 17.35 -2.78 -2.94
CA SER A 9 16.98 -3.00 -1.53
C SER A 9 15.66 -3.78 -1.37
N GLY A 10 14.73 -3.70 -2.34
CA GLY A 10 13.45 -4.40 -2.29
C GLY A 10 13.55 -5.91 -2.56
N ASP A 11 14.24 -6.32 -3.63
CA ASP A 11 14.22 -7.72 -4.09
C ASP A 11 14.80 -8.71 -3.06
N ALA A 12 15.84 -8.31 -2.33
CA ALA A 12 16.42 -9.13 -1.27
C ALA A 12 15.46 -9.30 -0.08
N LEU A 13 14.69 -8.26 0.24
CA LEU A 13 13.68 -8.31 1.28
C LEU A 13 12.53 -9.22 0.88
N PHE A 14 11.99 -9.06 -0.34
CA PHE A 14 10.92 -9.93 -0.87
C PHE A 14 11.33 -11.41 -0.99
N ALA A 15 12.62 -11.71 -1.15
CA ALA A 15 13.12 -13.08 -1.13
C ALA A 15 13.13 -13.69 0.28
N SER A 16 13.31 -12.87 1.31
CA SER A 16 13.34 -13.30 2.73
C SER A 16 11.96 -13.36 3.39
N VAL A 17 10.92 -12.81 2.76
CA VAL A 17 9.55 -12.87 3.27
C VAL A 17 8.99 -14.29 3.14
N GLU A 18 8.40 -14.79 4.22
CA GLU A 18 7.68 -16.06 4.23
C GLU A 18 6.52 -16.02 3.23
N ARG A 19 6.49 -16.98 2.30
CA ARG A 19 5.52 -17.00 1.21
C ARG A 19 4.34 -17.86 1.57
N VAL A 20 3.15 -17.30 1.42
CA VAL A 20 1.88 -18.01 1.53
C VAL A 20 1.30 -18.26 0.14
N ASN A 21 0.47 -19.28 -0.01
CA ASN A 21 -0.20 -19.56 -1.28
C ASN A 21 -1.12 -18.39 -1.68
N ALA A 22 -0.94 -17.87 -2.89
CA ALA A 22 -1.74 -16.77 -3.43
C ALA A 22 -3.24 -17.12 -3.55
N GLU A 23 -3.58 -18.38 -3.77
CA GLU A 23 -4.97 -18.86 -3.81
C GLU A 23 -5.62 -18.78 -2.43
N LEU A 24 -4.88 -19.09 -1.37
CA LEU A 24 -5.39 -18.97 0.00
C LEU A 24 -5.74 -17.52 0.34
N PHE A 25 -4.86 -16.58 -0.05
CA PHE A 25 -5.13 -15.16 0.10
C PHE A 25 -6.36 -14.73 -0.72
N THR A 26 -6.43 -15.15 -1.98
CA THR A 26 -7.55 -14.81 -2.88
C THR A 26 -8.89 -15.32 -2.36
N LEU A 27 -8.93 -16.57 -1.89
CA LEU A 27 -10.13 -17.18 -1.32
C LEU A 27 -10.56 -16.49 -0.01
N THR A 28 -9.58 -16.14 0.83
CA THR A 28 -9.85 -15.43 2.10
C THR A 28 -10.40 -14.03 1.82
N TYR A 29 -9.79 -13.28 0.90
CA TYR A 29 -10.27 -11.97 0.50
C TYR A 29 -11.66 -12.05 -0.15
N GLY A 30 -11.90 -13.04 -1.02
CA GLY A 30 -13.22 -13.30 -1.59
C GLY A 30 -14.29 -13.60 -0.55
N ALA A 31 -13.95 -14.36 0.50
CA ALA A 31 -14.86 -14.61 1.62
C ALA A 31 -15.21 -13.33 2.40
N ILE A 32 -14.22 -12.47 2.66
CA ILE A 32 -14.42 -11.16 3.30
C ILE A 32 -15.35 -10.28 2.44
N VAL A 33 -15.08 -10.16 1.14
CA VAL A 33 -15.91 -9.36 0.22
C VAL A 33 -17.34 -9.88 0.17
N ARG A 34 -17.52 -11.21 0.11
CA ARG A 34 -18.84 -11.84 0.13
C ARG A 34 -19.59 -11.55 1.43
N GLN A 35 -18.89 -11.60 2.57
CA GLN A 35 -19.49 -11.28 3.87
C GLN A 35 -19.94 -9.81 3.89
N LEU A 36 -19.10 -8.88 3.47
CA LEU A 36 -19.46 -7.46 3.40
C LEU A 36 -20.63 -7.18 2.46
N LEU A 37 -20.71 -7.83 1.30
CA LEU A 37 -21.85 -7.73 0.39
C LEU A 37 -23.15 -8.31 0.97
N THR A 38 -23.04 -9.21 1.94
CA THR A 38 -24.20 -9.77 2.64
C THR A 38 -24.65 -8.86 3.80
N ASP A 39 -23.69 -8.22 4.46
CA ASP A 39 -23.94 -7.36 5.63
C ASP A 39 -24.30 -5.92 5.24
N LEU A 40 -23.85 -5.46 4.06
CA LEU A 40 -24.07 -4.11 3.53
C LEU A 40 -24.88 -4.22 2.23
N GLU A 41 -26.03 -3.56 2.18
CA GLU A 41 -26.91 -3.58 1.01
C GLU A 41 -26.35 -2.73 -0.15
N GLU A 42 -25.49 -1.75 0.16
CA GLU A 42 -24.95 -0.79 -0.80
C GLU A 42 -23.47 -1.06 -1.13
N VAL A 43 -23.18 -1.29 -2.42
CA VAL A 43 -21.82 -1.58 -2.93
C VAL A 43 -20.84 -0.43 -2.64
N GLU A 44 -21.34 0.80 -2.57
CA GLU A 44 -20.50 1.94 -2.24
C GLU A 44 -20.00 1.90 -0.78
N GLU A 45 -20.82 1.42 0.15
CA GLU A 45 -20.41 1.24 1.54
C GLU A 45 -19.41 0.09 1.68
N VAL A 46 -19.59 -0.99 0.92
CA VAL A 46 -18.61 -2.10 0.84
C VAL A 46 -17.24 -1.57 0.40
N ASN A 47 -17.19 -0.76 -0.65
CA ASN A 47 -15.94 -0.19 -1.15
C ASN A 47 -15.27 0.74 -0.12
N LYS A 48 -16.05 1.56 0.60
CA LYS A 48 -15.53 2.40 1.70
C LYS A 48 -14.92 1.57 2.82
N GLN A 49 -15.56 0.46 3.19
CA GLN A 49 -15.02 -0.44 4.21
C GLN A 49 -13.76 -1.18 3.75
N LEU A 50 -13.74 -1.67 2.50
CA LEU A 50 -12.57 -2.31 1.91
C LEU A 50 -11.38 -1.34 1.86
N ASP A 51 -11.61 -0.09 1.46
CA ASP A 51 -10.56 0.95 1.43
C ASP A 51 -10.02 1.23 2.85
N GLN A 52 -10.90 1.37 3.84
CA GLN A 52 -10.50 1.59 5.22
C GLN A 52 -9.70 0.41 5.81
N MET A 53 -10.09 -0.83 5.52
CA MET A 53 -9.33 -2.02 5.91
C MET A 53 -7.96 -2.04 5.24
N GLY A 54 -7.89 -1.78 3.92
CA GLY A 54 -6.65 -1.69 3.17
C GLY A 54 -5.72 -0.60 3.68
N TYR A 55 -6.27 0.55 4.08
CA TYR A 55 -5.51 1.62 4.70
C TYR A 55 -4.83 1.16 5.99
N ASN A 56 -5.60 0.57 6.91
CA ASN A 56 -5.10 0.10 8.21
C ASN A 56 -4.06 -1.02 8.08
N ILE A 57 -4.31 -1.97 7.17
CA ILE A 57 -3.34 -3.04 6.85
C ILE A 57 -2.06 -2.42 6.30
N GLY A 58 -2.16 -1.53 5.31
CA GLY A 58 -1.01 -0.90 4.69
C GLY A 58 -0.17 -0.06 5.65
N THR A 59 -0.77 0.57 6.66
CA THR A 59 -0.03 1.32 7.70
C THR A 59 0.86 0.39 8.51
N ARG A 60 0.36 -0.79 8.90
CA ARG A 60 1.19 -1.79 9.61
C ARG A 60 2.26 -2.39 8.70
N LEU A 61 1.93 -2.62 7.42
CA LEU A 61 2.89 -3.15 6.45
C LEU A 61 4.03 -2.18 6.18
N VAL A 62 3.78 -0.87 6.14
CA VAL A 62 4.86 0.10 5.94
C VAL A 62 5.78 0.16 7.16
N ASP A 63 5.25 0.07 8.38
CA ASP A 63 6.08 0.04 9.59
C ASP A 63 7.02 -1.18 9.57
N GLU A 64 6.49 -2.36 9.25
CA GLU A 64 7.30 -3.57 9.11
C GLU A 64 8.29 -3.49 7.94
N PHE A 65 7.86 -2.91 6.81
CA PHE A 65 8.73 -2.70 5.65
C PHE A 65 9.89 -1.77 5.99
N LEU A 66 9.65 -0.63 6.63
CA LEU A 66 10.69 0.32 7.05
C LEU A 66 11.62 -0.30 8.10
N ALA A 67 11.08 -1.12 9.03
CA ALA A 67 11.90 -1.80 10.02
C ALA A 67 12.84 -2.85 9.41
N LYS A 68 12.43 -3.52 8.32
CA LYS A 68 13.21 -4.56 7.66
C LYS A 68 14.04 -4.02 6.49
N SER A 69 13.66 -2.91 5.90
CA SER A 69 14.34 -2.31 4.76
C SER A 69 15.37 -1.27 5.20
N ASN A 70 16.58 -1.33 4.62
CA ASN A 70 17.57 -0.26 4.74
C ASN A 70 17.23 0.92 3.80
N VAL A 71 15.95 1.13 3.49
CA VAL A 71 15.51 2.25 2.67
C VAL A 71 15.55 3.50 3.54
N SER A 72 16.40 4.46 3.20
CA SER A 72 16.38 5.80 3.78
C SER A 72 15.14 6.57 3.31
N ASN A 73 14.69 7.53 4.11
CA ASN A 73 13.53 8.39 3.80
C ASN A 73 13.59 8.93 2.37
N CYS A 74 12.49 8.77 1.63
CA CYS A 74 12.38 9.24 0.25
C CYS A 74 12.19 10.76 0.21
N ALA A 75 12.90 11.45 -0.69
CA ALA A 75 12.86 12.91 -0.78
C ALA A 75 11.79 13.44 -1.74
N ASP A 76 11.36 12.64 -2.71
CA ASP A 76 10.34 13.02 -3.70
C ASP A 76 9.29 11.92 -3.95
N PHE A 77 8.17 12.32 -4.56
CA PHE A 77 7.05 11.39 -4.84
C PHE A 77 7.43 10.29 -5.83
N LYS A 78 8.43 10.56 -6.68
CA LYS A 78 8.86 9.61 -7.72
C LYS A 78 9.65 8.47 -7.09
N GLU A 79 10.65 8.78 -6.27
CA GLU A 79 11.39 7.82 -5.46
C GLU A 79 10.46 7.08 -4.49
N THR A 80 9.49 7.79 -3.90
CA THR A 80 8.49 7.20 -3.01
C THR A 80 7.55 6.23 -3.74
N ALA A 81 7.13 6.55 -4.97
CA ALA A 81 6.32 5.68 -5.82
C ALA A 81 7.11 4.44 -6.30
N ASP A 82 8.41 4.62 -6.58
CA ASP A 82 9.33 3.51 -6.89
C ASP A 82 9.61 2.63 -5.66
N THR A 83 9.36 3.14 -4.44
CA THR A 83 9.75 2.53 -3.15
C THR A 83 8.60 2.26 -2.17
N ILE A 84 7.31 2.21 -2.57
CA ILE A 84 6.12 1.68 -1.81
C ILE A 84 5.08 2.72 -1.28
N ALA A 85 5.37 4.01 -1.28
CA ALA A 85 4.44 5.12 -0.97
C ALA A 85 3.43 4.96 0.20
N LYS A 86 3.92 5.16 1.43
CA LYS A 86 3.12 5.66 2.57
C LYS A 86 3.84 6.63 3.53
N VAL A 87 5.09 7.01 3.28
CA VAL A 87 5.79 7.91 4.22
C VAL A 87 5.37 9.36 3.97
N SER A 88 4.75 10.00 4.96
CA SER A 88 4.54 11.46 5.05
C SER A 88 3.85 12.12 3.84
N MET A 89 3.00 11.37 3.13
CA MET A 89 2.30 11.81 1.93
C MET A 89 0.83 11.46 2.00
N LYS A 90 -0.05 12.47 1.88
CA LYS A 90 -1.48 12.24 1.70
C LYS A 90 -1.75 11.96 0.23
N THR A 91 -2.13 10.74 -0.09
CA THR A 91 -2.47 10.32 -1.46
C THR A 91 -3.94 9.97 -1.59
N GLU A 92 -4.53 10.31 -2.74
CA GLU A 92 -5.84 9.86 -3.16
C GLU A 92 -5.65 8.73 -4.19
N VAL A 93 -6.32 7.59 -3.98
CA VAL A 93 -6.22 6.42 -4.85
C VAL A 93 -7.59 6.13 -5.44
N THR A 94 -7.68 6.02 -6.76
CA THR A 94 -8.95 5.79 -7.47
C THR A 94 -8.79 4.74 -8.56
N TRP A 95 -9.85 3.96 -8.79
CA TRP A 95 -9.93 3.05 -9.92
C TRP A 95 -10.16 3.84 -11.21
N VAL A 96 -9.36 3.55 -12.24
CA VAL A 96 -9.51 4.11 -13.60
C VAL A 96 -10.07 3.06 -14.55
N ARG A 97 -9.55 1.82 -14.47
CA ARG A 97 -10.01 0.66 -15.24
C ARG A 97 -10.04 -0.59 -14.37
N ASP A 98 -11.04 -1.44 -14.59
CA ASP A 98 -11.29 -2.67 -13.86
C ASP A 98 -11.83 -3.75 -14.82
N MET A 99 -11.05 -4.81 -15.03
CA MET A 99 -11.46 -5.90 -15.92
C MET A 99 -12.72 -6.62 -15.43
N LEU A 100 -13.03 -6.58 -14.11
CA LEU A 100 -14.27 -7.13 -13.58
C LEU A 100 -15.50 -6.32 -14.03
N ARG A 101 -15.30 -5.07 -14.44
CA ARG A 101 -16.33 -4.20 -15.03
C ARG A 101 -16.36 -4.25 -16.57
N GLY A 102 -15.47 -5.04 -17.18
CA GLY A 102 -15.38 -5.20 -18.64
C GLY A 102 -14.29 -4.38 -19.32
N ASP A 103 -13.41 -3.72 -18.57
CA ASP A 103 -12.24 -3.05 -19.15
C ASP A 103 -11.15 -4.05 -19.62
N ASP A 104 -10.18 -3.56 -20.37
CA ASP A 104 -9.08 -4.34 -20.96
C ASP A 104 -7.89 -4.56 -20.00
N ALA A 105 -7.83 -3.80 -18.91
CA ALA A 105 -6.77 -3.88 -17.91
C ALA A 105 -7.25 -3.38 -16.54
N TYR A 106 -6.50 -3.72 -15.50
CA TYR A 106 -6.60 -3.08 -14.19
C TYR A 106 -5.74 -1.83 -14.16
N GLU A 107 -6.32 -0.67 -13.84
CA GLU A 107 -5.58 0.59 -13.70
C GLU A 107 -6.05 1.36 -12.47
N MET A 108 -5.09 1.72 -11.62
CA MET A 108 -5.31 2.57 -10.45
C MET A 108 -4.54 3.87 -10.61
N ARG A 109 -5.20 4.99 -10.30
CA ARG A 109 -4.59 6.31 -10.28
C ARG A 109 -4.28 6.70 -8.84
N VAL A 110 -3.01 6.99 -8.59
CA VAL A 110 -2.53 7.56 -7.32
C VAL A 110 -2.21 9.02 -7.56
N LYS A 111 -2.85 9.91 -6.79
CA LYS A 111 -2.62 11.35 -6.83
C LYS A 111 -2.08 11.82 -5.49
N LEU A 112 -0.89 12.41 -5.49
CA LEU A 112 -0.39 13.13 -4.32
C LEU A 112 -1.25 14.38 -4.09
N THR A 113 -1.87 14.46 -2.92
CA THR A 113 -2.69 15.62 -2.53
C THR A 113 -1.90 16.63 -1.72
N LYS A 114 -1.09 16.16 -0.77
CA LYS A 114 -0.27 17.01 0.09
C LYS A 114 0.91 16.24 0.66
N GLN A 115 2.05 16.91 0.78
CA GLN A 115 3.14 16.46 1.65
C GLN A 115 2.82 16.89 3.08
N VAL A 116 2.77 15.92 3.99
CA VAL A 116 2.52 16.18 5.40
C VAL A 116 3.88 16.23 6.08
N PRO A 117 4.27 17.37 6.70
CA PRO A 117 5.49 17.39 7.49
C PRO A 117 5.36 16.38 8.63
N GLU A 118 6.43 15.64 8.87
CA GLU A 118 6.49 14.63 9.92
C GLU A 118 6.53 15.34 11.29
N GLU A 119 5.38 15.45 11.94
CA GLU A 119 5.28 16.01 13.29
C GLU A 119 5.42 14.86 14.30
N TYR A 120 6.66 14.60 14.71
CA TYR A 120 6.99 13.59 15.72
C TYR A 120 6.31 13.90 17.06
N PRO A 121 5.46 13.02 17.61
CA PRO A 121 5.01 13.15 18.99
C PRO A 121 5.83 12.21 19.86
N TYR A 122 7.08 12.55 20.11
CA TYR A 122 7.71 12.19 21.37
C TYR A 122 8.23 13.49 21.96
N LYS A 123 7.38 14.12 22.79
CA LYS A 123 7.97 14.81 23.92
C LYS A 123 8.58 13.68 24.73
N ASP A 124 9.91 13.63 24.74
CA ASP A 124 10.62 12.93 25.79
C ASP A 124 10.11 13.56 27.10
N ASP A 125 9.15 12.89 27.75
CA ASP A 125 8.77 13.24 29.10
C ASP A 125 9.99 12.87 29.95
N ASP A 126 10.81 13.89 30.26
CA ASP A 126 12.00 13.86 31.14
C ASP A 126 11.73 13.15 32.48
#